data_AF-A0AAW6LQN3-F1
#
_entry.id   AF-A0AAW6LQN3-F1
#
_cell.length_a   1.000
_cell.length_b   1.000
_cell.length_c   1.000
_cell.angle_alpha   90.00
_cell.angle_beta   90.00
_cell.angle_gamma   90.00
#
_symmetry.space_group_name_H-M   'P 1'
#
loop_
_entity.id
_entity.type
_entity.pdbx_description
1 polymer ?
#
loop_
_entity_poly.entity_id
_entity_poly.type
_entity_poly.pdbx_seq_one_letter_code
_entity_poly.pdbx_strand_id
1 'polypeptide(L)'
;MTTTVDPKAIDRELAEISERRWTVLDRMNRVHTAIHYAVGDVREKRSGWRMTNTEACARLTELCEDPKNFRARDAAKNLTSLDNCSSELAAINDEFDRTEAPYIREPWSRFYLVQGGHIHASRSCHTLHTTTRLGWLPNLSGDTEEAAVTEHGPLLCTHCFPSAPVEWTIGPTKKTDPSQCDNKIRGDWYTRGRYAHCPECGAVASTTSIGNLRKHKRPTD
;
A
#
# COMPACT_ATOMS: atom_id res chain seq x y z
N MET A 1 -2.34 -34.94 -24.55
CA MET A 1 -1.82 -33.68 -25.10
C MET A 1 -1.71 -32.72 -23.93
N THR A 2 -0.50 -32.45 -23.46
CA THR A 2 -0.27 -31.47 -22.38
C THR A 2 -0.43 -30.10 -23.00
N THR A 3 -1.50 -29.38 -22.68
CA THR A 3 -1.66 -27.98 -23.11
C THR A 3 -0.54 -27.18 -22.48
N THR A 4 0.41 -26.70 -23.29
CA THR A 4 1.47 -25.80 -22.81
C THR A 4 0.83 -24.56 -22.22
N VAL A 5 1.11 -24.29 -20.95
CA VAL A 5 0.62 -23.11 -20.24
C VAL A 5 1.36 -21.89 -20.79
N ASP A 6 0.63 -20.80 -21.09
CA ASP A 6 1.21 -19.49 -21.43
C ASP A 6 1.09 -18.56 -20.21
N PRO A 7 2.19 -18.35 -19.46
CA PRO A 7 2.22 -17.45 -18.31
C PRO A 7 1.70 -16.04 -18.61
N LYS A 8 2.06 -15.48 -19.77
CA LYS A 8 1.75 -14.10 -20.14
C LYS A 8 0.26 -13.93 -20.45
N ALA A 9 -0.35 -14.95 -21.04
CA ALA A 9 -1.81 -14.96 -21.28
C ALA A 9 -2.59 -15.03 -19.96
N ILE A 10 -2.21 -15.95 -19.06
CA ILE A 10 -2.91 -16.13 -17.77
C ILE A 10 -2.79 -14.87 -16.92
N ASP A 11 -1.59 -14.31 -16.78
CA ASP A 11 -1.40 -13.15 -15.92
C ASP A 11 -2.05 -11.88 -16.51
N ARG A 12 -2.29 -11.84 -17.82
CA ARG A 12 -3.08 -10.77 -18.46
C ARG A 12 -4.55 -10.86 -18.06
N GLU A 13 -5.11 -12.06 -18.05
CA GLU A 13 -6.47 -12.30 -17.56
C GLU A 13 -6.59 -11.96 -16.06
N LEU A 14 -5.61 -12.38 -15.25
CA LEU A 14 -5.56 -12.04 -13.82
C LEU A 14 -5.41 -10.53 -13.57
N ALA A 15 -4.74 -9.81 -14.46
CA ALA A 15 -4.65 -8.35 -14.40
C ALA A 15 -6.04 -7.72 -14.55
N GLU A 16 -6.81 -8.13 -15.57
CA GLU A 16 -8.17 -7.65 -15.81
C GLU A 16 -9.13 -8.02 -14.67
N ILE A 17 -9.05 -9.25 -14.16
CA ILE A 17 -9.82 -9.71 -12.98
C ILE A 17 -9.47 -8.84 -11.76
N SER A 18 -8.18 -8.54 -11.56
CA SER A 18 -7.73 -7.72 -10.43
C SER A 18 -8.25 -6.27 -10.51
N GLU A 19 -8.31 -5.68 -11.70
CA GLU A 19 -8.89 -4.34 -11.89
C GLU A 19 -10.39 -4.30 -11.57
N ARG A 20 -11.14 -5.31 -12.02
CA ARG A 20 -12.55 -5.47 -11.63
C ARG A 20 -12.69 -5.62 -10.12
N ARG A 21 -11.85 -6.45 -9.50
CA ARG A 21 -11.82 -6.61 -8.05
C ARG A 21 -11.60 -5.28 -7.32
N TRP A 22 -10.65 -4.46 -7.76
CA TRP A 22 -10.40 -3.15 -7.16
C TRP A 22 -11.60 -2.21 -7.30
N THR A 23 -12.26 -2.23 -8.44
CA THR A 23 -13.47 -1.43 -8.69
C THR A 23 -14.59 -1.79 -7.70
N VAL A 24 -14.80 -3.09 -7.45
CA VAL A 24 -15.80 -3.57 -6.48
C VAL A 24 -15.40 -3.17 -5.05
N LEU A 25 -14.13 -3.34 -4.67
CA LEU A 25 -13.65 -2.94 -3.35
C LEU A 25 -13.79 -1.43 -3.11
N ASP A 26 -13.55 -0.59 -4.13
CA ASP A 26 -13.76 0.86 -4.05
C ASP A 26 -15.24 1.22 -3.88
N ARG A 27 -16.13 0.48 -4.54
CA ARG A 27 -17.58 0.65 -4.37
C ARG A 27 -18.02 0.19 -2.98
N MET A 28 -17.55 -0.97 -2.51
CA MET A 28 -17.85 -1.50 -1.19
C MET A 28 -17.39 -0.57 -0.08
N ASN A 29 -16.19 0.04 -0.20
CA ASN A 29 -15.70 1.03 0.76
C ASN A 29 -16.57 2.31 0.81
N ARG A 30 -17.10 2.74 -0.34
CA ARG A 30 -18.08 3.84 -0.41
C ARG A 30 -19.40 3.48 0.27
N VAL A 31 -19.88 2.25 0.10
CA VAL A 31 -21.07 1.74 0.80
C VAL A 31 -20.82 1.71 2.30
N HIS A 32 -19.71 1.16 2.78
CA HIS A 32 -19.36 1.18 4.21
C HIS A 32 -19.34 2.61 4.76
N THR A 33 -18.70 3.55 4.05
CA THR A 33 -18.72 4.97 4.42
C THR A 33 -20.14 5.51 4.57
N ALA A 34 -21.04 5.20 3.64
CA ALA A 34 -22.45 5.59 3.73
C ALA A 34 -23.18 4.94 4.92
N ILE A 35 -22.89 3.68 5.23
CA ILE A 35 -23.43 2.96 6.39
C ILE A 35 -23.01 3.65 7.69
N HIS A 36 -21.71 3.97 7.86
CA HIS A 36 -21.21 4.68 9.04
C HIS A 36 -21.94 6.01 9.23
N TYR A 37 -22.10 6.80 8.17
CA TYR A 37 -22.87 8.04 8.25
C TYR A 37 -24.35 7.81 8.61
N ALA A 38 -24.98 6.78 8.04
CA ALA A 38 -26.39 6.47 8.28
C ALA A 38 -26.69 6.11 9.74
N VAL A 39 -25.78 5.42 10.41
CA VAL A 39 -25.91 5.04 11.83
C VAL A 39 -25.44 6.13 12.80
N GLY A 40 -25.00 7.28 12.28
CA GLY A 40 -24.49 8.40 13.06
C GLY A 40 -23.11 8.16 13.68
N ASP A 41 -22.30 7.28 13.07
CA ASP A 41 -20.95 7.01 13.53
C ASP A 41 -20.02 8.23 13.30
N VAL A 42 -18.96 8.31 14.10
CA VAL A 42 -18.04 9.45 14.12
C VAL A 42 -16.65 8.99 13.71
N ARG A 43 -15.98 9.82 12.90
CA ARG A 43 -14.61 9.58 12.45
C ARG A 43 -13.61 10.23 13.41
N GLU A 44 -12.72 9.43 13.96
CA GLU A 44 -11.62 9.84 14.83
C GLU A 44 -10.36 10.13 14.00
N LYS A 45 -9.62 11.18 14.39
CA LYS A 45 -8.50 11.73 13.59
C LYS A 45 -7.37 10.74 13.28
N ARG A 46 -7.15 9.73 14.13
CA ARG A 46 -6.04 8.76 13.99
C ARG A 46 -6.51 7.33 13.70
N SER A 47 -7.69 6.96 14.20
CA SER A 47 -8.16 5.56 14.20
C SER A 47 -9.16 5.25 13.08
N GLY A 48 -9.67 6.27 12.38
CA GLY A 48 -10.72 6.08 11.38
C GLY A 48 -12.12 6.13 12.00
N TRP A 49 -13.05 5.31 11.53
CA TRP A 49 -14.39 5.19 12.12
C TRP A 49 -14.32 4.65 13.54
N ARG A 50 -15.25 5.08 14.42
CA ARG A 50 -15.30 4.56 15.79
C ARG A 50 -15.88 3.16 15.84
N MET A 51 -16.91 2.88 15.05
CA MET A 51 -17.41 1.53 14.88
C MET A 51 -16.59 0.77 13.85
N THR A 52 -16.49 -0.54 14.01
CA THR A 52 -16.09 -1.43 12.92
C THR A 52 -17.20 -1.49 11.86
N ASN A 53 -16.86 -1.93 10.65
CA ASN A 53 -17.85 -2.16 9.60
C ASN A 53 -18.97 -3.12 10.05
N THR A 54 -18.62 -4.16 10.82
CA THR A 54 -19.58 -5.15 11.33
C THR A 54 -20.56 -4.53 12.30
N GLU A 55 -20.09 -3.75 13.28
CA GLU A 55 -20.95 -3.05 14.25
C GLU A 55 -21.86 -2.02 13.57
N ALA A 56 -21.33 -1.27 12.60
CA ALA A 56 -22.11 -0.29 11.86
C ALA A 56 -23.20 -0.98 10.99
N CYS A 57 -22.90 -2.13 10.39
CA CYS A 57 -23.91 -2.91 9.65
C CYS A 57 -25.00 -3.46 10.59
N ALA A 58 -24.63 -4.01 11.75
CA ALA A 58 -25.60 -4.51 12.73
C ALA A 58 -26.57 -3.41 13.18
N ARG A 59 -26.03 -2.22 13.52
CA ARG A 59 -26.85 -1.06 13.88
C ARG A 59 -27.71 -0.56 12.73
N LEU A 60 -27.25 -0.67 11.49
CA LEU A 60 -28.05 -0.31 10.32
C LEU A 60 -29.22 -1.27 10.11
N THR A 61 -29.03 -2.56 10.40
CA THR A 61 -30.11 -3.56 10.37
C THR A 61 -31.20 -3.22 11.39
N GLU A 62 -30.84 -2.89 12.63
CA GLU A 62 -31.80 -2.44 13.66
C GLU A 62 -32.61 -1.22 13.18
N LEU A 63 -31.94 -0.25 12.55
CA LEU A 63 -32.60 0.93 11.98
C LEU A 63 -33.54 0.60 10.82
N CYS A 64 -33.27 -0.47 10.07
CA CYS A 64 -34.11 -0.94 8.97
C CYS A 64 -35.39 -1.62 9.49
N GLU A 65 -35.30 -2.29 10.64
CA GLU A 65 -36.40 -3.03 11.26
C GLU A 65 -37.34 -2.12 12.08
N ASP A 66 -36.88 -0.92 12.50
CA ASP A 66 -37.72 0.04 13.22
C ASP A 66 -38.80 0.66 12.30
N PRO A 67 -40.09 0.34 12.51
CA PRO A 67 -41.18 0.85 11.67
C PRO A 67 -41.40 2.36 11.81
N LYS A 68 -40.84 2.99 12.86
CA LYS A 68 -40.93 4.45 13.08
C LYS A 68 -39.77 5.20 12.44
N ASN A 69 -38.74 4.50 11.95
CA ASN A 69 -37.59 5.15 11.36
C ASN A 69 -37.89 5.55 9.91
N PHE A 70 -38.00 6.86 9.66
CA PHE A 70 -38.21 7.41 8.33
C PHE A 70 -37.04 7.13 7.35
N ARG A 71 -35.86 6.73 7.86
CA ARG A 71 -34.70 6.35 7.05
C ARG A 71 -34.59 4.84 6.79
N ALA A 72 -35.53 4.01 7.27
CA ALA A 72 -35.48 2.56 7.11
C ALA A 72 -35.31 2.13 5.64
N ARG A 73 -35.96 2.82 4.69
CA ARG A 73 -35.80 2.55 3.26
C ARG A 73 -34.38 2.78 2.75
N ASP A 74 -33.71 3.85 3.19
CA ASP A 74 -32.34 4.15 2.75
C ASP A 74 -31.33 3.23 3.44
N ALA A 75 -31.60 2.84 4.69
CA ALA A 75 -30.86 1.79 5.38
C ALA A 75 -30.92 0.45 4.61
N ALA A 76 -32.12 0.03 4.20
CA ALA A 76 -32.31 -1.16 3.38
C ALA A 76 -31.51 -1.12 2.08
N LYS A 77 -31.54 0.01 1.34
CA LYS A 77 -30.76 0.19 0.11
C LYS A 77 -29.26 0.01 0.32
N ASN A 78 -28.72 0.55 1.42
CA ASN A 78 -27.30 0.42 1.74
C ASN A 78 -26.93 -1.05 2.04
N LEU A 79 -27.77 -1.78 2.79
CA LEU A 79 -27.58 -3.20 3.05
C LEU A 79 -27.63 -4.02 1.75
N THR A 80 -28.63 -3.79 0.89
CA THR A 80 -28.70 -4.43 -0.44
C THR A 80 -27.48 -4.10 -1.31
N SER A 81 -26.99 -2.86 -1.26
CA SER A 81 -25.79 -2.46 -2.02
C SER A 81 -24.52 -3.15 -1.50
N LEU A 82 -24.42 -3.38 -0.18
CA LEU A 82 -23.32 -4.12 0.41
C LEU A 82 -23.38 -5.61 0.03
N ASP A 83 -24.58 -6.21 0.08
CA ASP A 83 -24.80 -7.60 -0.32
C ASP A 83 -24.41 -7.81 -1.79
N ASN A 84 -24.89 -6.95 -2.70
CA ASN A 84 -24.50 -6.96 -4.10
C ASN A 84 -22.98 -6.87 -4.30
N CYS A 85 -22.30 -5.97 -3.59
CA CYS A 85 -20.83 -5.88 -3.67
C CYS A 85 -20.14 -7.14 -3.15
N SER A 86 -20.68 -7.75 -2.10
CA SER A 86 -20.14 -8.97 -1.50
C SER A 86 -20.29 -10.16 -2.43
N SER A 87 -21.46 -10.33 -3.07
CA SER A 87 -21.69 -11.38 -4.06
C SER A 87 -20.83 -11.21 -5.31
N GLU A 88 -20.70 -9.97 -5.82
CA GLU A 88 -19.83 -9.69 -6.97
C GLU A 88 -18.36 -9.95 -6.65
N LEU A 89 -17.90 -9.56 -5.45
CA LEU A 89 -16.55 -9.84 -5.00
C LEU A 89 -16.28 -11.34 -4.86
N ALA A 90 -17.25 -12.11 -4.34
CA ALA A 90 -17.13 -13.57 -4.25
C ALA A 90 -17.00 -14.20 -5.65
N ALA A 91 -17.85 -13.83 -6.60
CA ALA A 91 -17.78 -14.33 -7.97
C ALA A 91 -16.44 -13.98 -8.67
N ILE A 92 -15.93 -12.77 -8.46
CA ILE A 92 -14.62 -12.35 -8.97
C ILE A 92 -13.48 -13.14 -8.33
N ASN A 93 -13.55 -13.45 -7.04
CA ASN A 93 -12.54 -14.28 -6.38
C ASN A 93 -12.58 -15.73 -6.90
N ASP A 94 -13.77 -16.30 -7.11
CA ASP A 94 -13.91 -17.64 -7.70
C ASP A 94 -13.38 -17.70 -9.15
N GLU A 95 -13.53 -16.60 -9.91
CA GLU A 95 -12.91 -16.44 -11.23
C GLU A 95 -11.40 -16.36 -11.12
N PHE A 96 -10.88 -15.50 -10.24
CA PHE A 96 -9.45 -15.36 -9.96
C PHE A 96 -8.82 -16.70 -9.61
N ASP A 97 -9.41 -17.47 -8.69
CA ASP A 97 -8.88 -18.75 -8.22
C ASP A 97 -8.84 -19.80 -9.33
N ARG A 98 -9.85 -19.82 -10.22
CA ARG A 98 -9.85 -20.70 -11.40
C ARG A 98 -8.76 -20.33 -12.40
N THR A 99 -8.58 -19.04 -12.68
CA THR A 99 -7.56 -18.53 -13.59
C THR A 99 -6.14 -18.70 -13.02
N GLU A 100 -6.00 -18.63 -11.69
CA GLU A 100 -4.74 -18.83 -10.95
C GLU A 100 -4.34 -20.32 -10.85
N ALA A 101 -5.28 -21.25 -11.00
CA ALA A 101 -5.04 -22.68 -10.81
C ALA A 101 -3.84 -23.27 -11.61
N PRO A 102 -3.58 -22.87 -12.87
CA PRO A 102 -2.39 -23.32 -13.59
C PRO A 102 -1.07 -22.87 -12.93
N TYR A 103 -1.00 -21.64 -12.43
CA TYR A 103 0.18 -21.13 -11.71
C TYR A 103 0.45 -21.95 -10.43
N ILE A 104 -0.60 -22.34 -9.71
CA ILE A 104 -0.46 -23.17 -8.50
C ILE A 104 0.14 -24.54 -8.84
N ARG A 105 -0.18 -25.10 -10.01
CA ARG A 105 0.35 -26.41 -10.45
C ARG A 105 1.77 -26.32 -10.99
N GLU A 106 2.06 -25.26 -11.75
CA GLU A 106 3.35 -25.03 -12.39
C GLU A 106 3.71 -23.54 -12.24
N PRO A 107 4.35 -23.15 -11.13
CA PRO A 107 4.64 -21.74 -10.86
C PRO A 107 5.64 -21.16 -11.85
N TRP A 108 5.43 -19.90 -12.23
CA TRP A 108 6.35 -19.09 -13.04
C TRP A 108 6.76 -17.80 -12.32
N SER A 109 7.78 -17.10 -12.81
CA SER A 109 8.16 -15.79 -12.28
C SER A 109 7.08 -14.75 -12.58
N ARG A 110 6.74 -13.92 -11.59
CA ARG A 110 5.73 -12.87 -11.71
C ARG A 110 6.28 -11.52 -11.29
N PHE A 111 5.71 -10.48 -11.85
CA PHE A 111 6.15 -9.11 -11.66
C PHE A 111 4.95 -8.21 -11.39
N TYR A 112 5.04 -7.41 -10.34
CA TYR A 112 3.97 -6.56 -9.86
C TYR A 112 4.46 -5.13 -9.69
N LEU A 113 3.76 -4.18 -10.29
CA LEU A 113 4.05 -2.76 -10.20
C LEU A 113 3.27 -2.13 -9.05
N VAL A 114 3.94 -1.48 -8.11
CA VAL A 114 3.29 -0.61 -7.12
C VAL A 114 3.06 0.79 -7.67
N GLN A 115 2.07 1.49 -7.11
CA GLN A 115 1.93 2.93 -7.31
C GLN A 115 3.19 3.67 -6.83
N GLY A 116 3.94 4.27 -7.76
CA GLY A 116 5.23 4.91 -7.47
C GLY A 116 6.42 4.31 -8.23
N GLY A 117 6.22 3.20 -8.96
CA GLY A 117 7.17 2.72 -9.97
C GLY A 117 8.03 1.52 -9.58
N HIS A 118 7.90 1.00 -8.35
CA HIS A 118 8.71 -0.15 -7.90
C HIS A 118 8.09 -1.48 -8.33
N ILE A 119 8.91 -2.43 -8.76
CA ILE A 119 8.51 -3.73 -9.29
C ILE A 119 8.87 -4.83 -8.29
N HIS A 120 7.91 -5.66 -7.91
CA HIS A 120 8.06 -6.74 -6.94
C HIS A 120 7.82 -8.11 -7.59
N ALA A 121 8.51 -9.14 -7.08
CA ALA A 121 8.28 -10.54 -7.48
C ALA A 121 7.07 -11.17 -6.78
N SER A 122 6.62 -10.58 -5.67
CA SER A 122 5.58 -11.14 -4.81
C SER A 122 4.65 -10.06 -4.26
N ARG A 123 3.39 -10.43 -4.12
CA ARG A 123 2.34 -9.63 -3.47
C ARG A 123 2.48 -9.59 -1.94
N SER A 124 3.38 -10.40 -1.36
CA SER A 124 3.61 -10.54 0.08
C SER A 124 5.00 -10.05 0.53
N CYS A 125 5.72 -9.31 -0.31
CA CYS A 125 7.01 -8.72 0.07
C CYS A 125 6.84 -7.86 1.34
N HIS A 126 7.74 -8.01 2.32
CA HIS A 126 7.66 -7.30 3.60
C HIS A 126 7.76 -5.77 3.48
N THR A 127 8.29 -5.28 2.35
CA THR A 127 8.36 -3.84 2.04
C THR A 127 7.02 -3.26 1.58
N LEU A 128 6.04 -4.12 1.25
CA LEU A 128 4.70 -3.71 0.88
C LEU A 128 3.83 -3.55 2.13
N HIS A 129 3.03 -2.49 2.16
CA HIS A 129 1.92 -2.40 3.10
C HIS A 129 0.76 -3.29 2.64
N THR A 130 -0.04 -3.79 3.59
CA THR A 130 -1.23 -4.61 3.31
C THR A 130 -2.27 -3.89 2.46
N THR A 131 -2.25 -2.55 2.43
CA THR A 131 -3.13 -1.70 1.63
C THR A 131 -2.57 -1.37 0.25
N THR A 132 -1.36 -1.81 -0.07
CA THR A 132 -0.71 -1.50 -1.35
C THR A 132 -1.46 -2.16 -2.50
N ARG A 133 -1.89 -1.36 -3.47
CA ARG A 133 -2.44 -1.87 -4.73
C ARG A 133 -1.30 -2.21 -5.68
N LEU A 134 -1.39 -3.40 -6.25
CA LEU A 134 -0.43 -3.95 -7.18
C LEU A 134 -1.08 -4.07 -8.55
N GLY A 135 -0.44 -3.50 -9.55
CA GLY A 135 -0.68 -3.80 -10.96
C GLY A 135 0.13 -5.01 -11.37
N TRP A 136 -0.39 -5.81 -12.29
CA TRP A 136 0.35 -6.92 -12.89
C TRP A 136 1.23 -6.42 -14.03
N LEU A 137 2.34 -7.12 -14.29
CA LEU A 137 3.17 -6.92 -15.49
C LEU A 137 3.21 -8.22 -16.32
N PRO A 138 2.11 -8.58 -17.03
CA PRO A 138 1.98 -9.88 -17.68
C PRO A 138 3.02 -10.13 -18.78
N ASN A 139 3.55 -9.07 -19.38
CA ASN A 139 4.55 -9.18 -20.43
C ASN A 139 5.89 -9.74 -19.91
N LEU A 140 6.12 -9.68 -18.60
CA LEU A 140 7.31 -10.23 -17.93
C LEU A 140 7.06 -11.61 -17.33
N SER A 141 5.83 -12.11 -17.36
CA SER A 141 5.49 -13.37 -16.72
C SER A 141 6.25 -14.54 -17.35
N GLY A 142 6.97 -15.29 -16.52
CA GLY A 142 7.85 -16.37 -16.95
C GLY A 142 9.24 -15.92 -17.41
N ASP A 143 9.55 -14.62 -17.45
CA ASP A 143 10.90 -14.14 -17.77
C ASP A 143 11.86 -14.33 -16.58
N THR A 144 13.16 -14.45 -16.84
CA THR A 144 14.18 -14.64 -15.79
C THR A 144 14.45 -13.34 -15.03
N GLU A 145 15.03 -13.45 -13.83
CA GLU A 145 15.46 -12.27 -13.06
C GLU A 145 16.46 -11.43 -13.86
N GLU A 146 17.41 -12.05 -14.56
CA GLU A 146 18.43 -11.35 -15.34
C GLU A 146 17.81 -10.55 -16.48
N ALA A 147 16.80 -11.11 -17.16
CA ALA A 147 16.08 -10.41 -18.22
C ALA A 147 15.34 -9.19 -17.64
N ALA A 148 14.63 -9.38 -16.53
CA ALA A 148 13.91 -8.29 -15.87
C ALA A 148 14.86 -7.19 -15.35
N VAL A 149 16.00 -7.57 -14.76
CA VAL A 149 17.03 -6.61 -14.28
C VAL A 149 17.66 -5.85 -15.44
N THR A 150 17.89 -6.51 -16.57
CA THR A 150 18.40 -5.85 -17.78
C THR A 150 17.40 -4.81 -18.30
N GLU A 151 16.10 -5.12 -18.28
CA GLU A 151 15.07 -4.23 -18.83
C GLU A 151 14.68 -3.10 -17.87
N HIS A 152 14.56 -3.38 -16.57
CA HIS A 152 13.98 -2.46 -15.59
C HIS A 152 14.97 -1.93 -14.56
N GLY A 153 16.11 -2.58 -14.39
CA GLY A 153 17.21 -2.12 -13.55
C GLY A 153 16.77 -1.67 -12.15
N PRO A 154 17.05 -0.41 -11.74
CA PRO A 154 16.69 0.08 -10.41
C PRO A 154 15.19 0.10 -10.10
N LEU A 155 14.29 -0.03 -11.09
CA LEU A 155 12.85 -0.11 -10.82
C LEU A 155 12.47 -1.39 -10.05
N LEU A 156 13.35 -2.38 -9.96
CA LEU A 156 13.08 -3.63 -9.25
C LEU A 156 13.37 -3.52 -7.75
N CYS A 157 12.55 -4.20 -6.96
CA CYS A 157 12.73 -4.33 -5.53
C CYS A 157 13.94 -5.21 -5.22
N THR A 158 14.97 -4.64 -4.62
CA THR A 158 16.21 -5.34 -4.23
C THR A 158 15.97 -6.45 -3.20
N HIS A 159 14.84 -6.44 -2.48
CA HIS A 159 14.42 -7.56 -1.64
C HIS A 159 13.79 -8.71 -2.42
N CYS A 160 13.18 -8.43 -3.57
CA CYS A 160 12.60 -9.44 -4.46
C CYS A 160 13.59 -9.94 -5.49
N PHE A 161 14.54 -9.09 -5.92
CA PHE A 161 15.50 -9.33 -6.98
C PHE A 161 16.89 -8.93 -6.45
N PRO A 162 17.63 -9.86 -5.85
CA PRO A 162 18.93 -9.57 -5.24
C PRO A 162 19.96 -8.99 -6.21
N SER A 163 19.82 -9.25 -7.52
CA SER A 163 20.70 -8.69 -8.54
C SER A 163 20.30 -7.28 -9.03
N ALA A 164 19.17 -6.74 -8.55
CA ALA A 164 18.73 -5.39 -8.91
C ALA A 164 19.67 -4.31 -8.34
N PRO A 165 19.98 -3.26 -9.11
CA PRO A 165 20.74 -2.11 -8.61
C PRO A 165 20.03 -1.39 -7.46
N VAL A 166 20.78 -0.98 -6.43
CA VAL A 166 20.25 -0.30 -5.23
C VAL A 166 19.95 1.19 -5.42
N GLU A 167 20.13 1.71 -6.62
CA GLU A 167 20.09 3.16 -6.93
C GLU A 167 18.66 3.72 -7.00
N TRP A 168 17.64 2.90 -6.80
CA TRP A 168 16.25 3.34 -6.80
C TRP A 168 15.99 4.43 -5.75
N THR A 169 15.52 5.60 -6.19
CA THR A 169 15.11 6.68 -5.31
C THR A 169 13.70 7.14 -5.69
N ILE A 170 12.76 7.04 -4.73
CA ILE A 170 11.41 7.57 -4.90
C ILE A 170 11.46 9.09 -4.69
N GLY A 171 11.20 9.84 -5.76
CA GLY A 171 11.21 11.30 -5.74
C GLY A 171 12.62 11.89 -5.96
N PRO A 172 12.72 13.22 -6.14
CA PRO A 172 14.02 13.86 -6.32
C PRO A 172 14.89 13.56 -5.10
N THR A 173 16.10 13.05 -5.33
CA THR A 173 17.14 13.01 -4.30
C THR A 173 17.19 14.38 -3.66
N LYS A 174 16.92 14.43 -2.34
CA LYS A 174 16.94 15.70 -1.61
C LYS A 174 18.37 16.23 -1.72
N LYS A 175 18.60 17.20 -2.61
CA LYS A 175 19.90 17.83 -2.77
C LYS A 175 20.41 18.21 -1.39
N THR A 176 21.54 17.65 -1.00
CA THR A 176 22.23 18.05 0.21
C THR A 176 22.56 19.53 0.05
N ASP A 177 21.93 20.39 0.85
CA ASP A 177 22.28 21.80 0.90
C ASP A 177 23.68 21.91 1.53
N PRO A 178 24.72 22.35 0.79
CA PRO A 178 26.08 22.42 1.31
C PRO A 178 26.21 23.37 2.50
N SER A 179 25.26 24.30 2.67
CA SER A 179 25.18 25.22 3.81
C SER A 179 24.59 24.59 5.07
N GLN A 180 24.06 23.36 5.00
CA GLN A 180 23.47 22.66 6.12
C GLN A 180 24.25 21.40 6.50
N CYS A 181 24.51 21.23 7.79
CA CYS A 181 25.05 20.00 8.34
C CYS A 181 23.89 19.06 8.72
N ASP A 182 23.95 17.80 8.29
CA ASP A 182 22.99 16.72 8.61
C ASP A 182 23.65 15.59 9.42
N ASN A 183 24.52 15.96 10.36
CA ASN A 183 25.19 14.98 11.21
C ASN A 183 24.21 14.39 12.24
N LYS A 184 23.66 13.22 11.91
CA LYS A 184 22.69 12.48 12.73
C LYS A 184 23.31 11.44 13.66
N ILE A 185 24.64 11.40 13.79
CA ILE A 185 25.31 10.37 14.61
C ILE A 185 24.95 10.60 16.08
N ARG A 186 24.31 9.64 16.76
CA ARG A 186 24.09 9.72 18.21
C ARG A 186 25.44 9.68 18.92
N GLY A 187 25.89 10.81 19.46
CA GLY A 187 27.19 10.92 20.15
C GLY A 187 27.07 11.52 21.55
N ASP A 188 28.15 11.40 22.32
CA ASP A 188 28.33 12.12 23.59
C ASP A 188 28.62 13.60 23.30
N TRP A 189 27.56 14.36 23.03
CA TRP A 189 27.69 15.78 22.74
C TRP A 189 28.04 16.57 24.01
N TYR A 190 28.86 17.61 23.86
CA TYR A 190 28.92 18.66 24.87
C TYR A 190 27.60 19.44 24.84
N THR A 191 26.69 19.10 25.75
CA THR A 191 25.32 19.65 25.80
C THR A 191 25.21 20.80 26.79
N ARG A 192 24.40 21.81 26.44
CA ARG A 192 23.83 22.78 27.36
C ARG A 192 22.31 22.79 27.18
N GLY A 193 21.61 22.00 28.00
CA GLY A 193 20.16 21.83 27.89
C GLY A 193 19.76 21.14 26.58
N ARG A 194 18.86 21.76 25.80
CA ARG A 194 18.41 21.23 24.49
C ARG A 194 19.36 21.53 23.34
N TYR A 195 20.53 22.12 23.59
CA TYR A 195 21.48 22.50 22.55
C TYR A 195 22.81 21.76 22.73
N ALA A 196 23.44 21.42 21.61
CA ALA A 196 24.71 20.72 21.54
C ALA A 196 25.59 21.33 20.45
N HIS A 197 26.91 21.24 20.64
CA HIS A 197 27.88 21.61 19.62
C HIS A 197 28.05 20.47 18.61
N CYS A 198 27.98 20.80 17.32
CA CYS A 198 28.30 19.88 16.25
C CYS A 198 29.83 19.67 16.16
N PRO A 199 30.36 18.45 16.24
CA PRO A 199 31.79 18.19 16.14
C PRO A 199 32.33 18.35 14.71
N GLU A 200 31.45 18.34 13.71
CA GLU A 200 31.85 18.44 12.29
C GLU A 200 32.02 19.89 11.85
N CYS A 201 31.12 20.78 12.28
CA CYS A 201 31.13 22.18 11.84
C CYS A 201 31.19 23.21 12.98
N GLY A 202 31.22 22.78 14.24
CA GLY A 202 31.31 23.67 15.42
C GLY A 202 30.03 24.43 15.78
N ALA A 203 29.01 24.43 14.92
CA ALA A 203 27.75 25.12 15.17
C ALA A 203 26.97 24.54 16.36
N VAL A 204 26.19 25.41 17.02
CA VAL A 204 25.26 25.01 18.08
C VAL A 204 23.91 24.69 17.47
N ALA A 205 23.39 23.50 17.74
CA ALA A 205 22.09 23.06 17.23
C ALA A 205 21.27 22.37 18.32
N SER A 206 19.94 22.34 18.12
CA SER A 206 19.06 21.68 19.07
C SER A 206 19.10 20.16 18.93
N THR A 207 18.93 19.45 20.04
CA THR A 207 18.85 17.99 20.08
C THR A 207 17.39 17.52 20.05
N THR A 208 17.18 16.34 19.48
CA THR A 208 15.91 15.60 19.56
C THR A 208 15.78 14.92 20.93
N SER A 209 14.59 14.42 21.26
CA SER A 209 14.33 13.70 22.51
C SER A 209 15.18 12.43 22.68
N ILE A 210 15.66 11.84 21.58
CA ILE A 210 16.51 10.65 21.57
C ILE A 210 18.01 10.97 21.52
N GLY A 211 18.38 12.26 21.58
CA GLY A 211 19.76 12.71 21.61
C GLY A 211 20.41 12.97 20.25
N ASN A 212 19.68 12.85 19.13
CA ASN A 212 20.23 13.20 17.81
C ASN A 212 20.28 14.73 17.63
N LEU A 213 21.37 15.24 17.08
CA LEU A 213 21.49 16.65 16.69
C LEU A 213 20.60 16.94 15.48
N ARG A 214 19.83 18.03 15.50
CA ARG A 214 19.00 18.43 14.36
C ARG A 214 19.83 19.07 13.25
N LYS A 215 19.30 19.06 12.02
CA LYS A 215 19.85 19.83 10.90
C LYS A 215 20.02 21.29 11.27
N HIS A 216 21.16 21.87 10.91
CA HIS A 216 21.52 23.24 11.26
C HIS A 216 22.43 23.84 10.19
N LYS A 217 22.48 25.17 10.15
CA LYS A 217 23.33 25.91 9.24
C LYS A 217 24.79 25.78 9.69
N ARG A 218 25.71 25.54 8.75
CA ARG A 218 27.14 25.62 9.01
C ARG A 218 27.54 27.08 9.29
N PRO A 219 28.47 27.36 10.21
CA PRO A 219 29.00 28.70 10.37
C PRO A 219 29.65 29.12 9.05
N THR A 220 29.38 30.35 8.61
CA THR A 220 30.16 30.99 7.55
C THR A 220 31.40 31.60 8.20
N ASP A 221 32.58 31.34 7.63
CA ASP A 221 33.83 32.02 8.02
C ASP A 221 33.66 33.55 8.01
#